data_AF-A0A817NK17-F1
#
_entry.id   AF-A0A817NK17-F1
#
_cell.length_a   1.000
_cell.length_b   1.000
_cell.length_c   1.000
_cell.angle_alpha   90.00
_cell.angle_beta   90.00
_cell.angle_gamma   90.00
#
_symmetry.space_group_name_H-M   'P 1'
#
loop_
_entity.id
_entity.type
_entity.pdbx_description
1 polymer ?
#
loop_
_entity_poly.entity_id
_entity_poly.type
_entity_poly.pdbx_seq_one_letter_code
_entity_poly.pdbx_strand_id
1 'polypeptide(L)'
;VFDELIIELDFYLNEQYRSKFGRFYFLSNDDLVNLISSGLDPRFYIPYVRQLFKGVHNIQFRLPEQNIGTTTNQTMNSAAIDVY
;
A
#
# COMPACT_ATOMS: atom_id res chain seq x y z
N VAL A 1 4.39 -20.77 -28.68
CA VAL A 1 4.52 -19.29 -28.71
C VAL A 1 3.87 -18.63 -27.51
N PHE A 2 2.54 -18.54 -27.37
CA PHE A 2 1.93 -17.88 -26.20
C PHE A 2 2.19 -18.64 -24.88
N ASP A 3 2.17 -19.97 -24.91
CA ASP A 3 2.45 -20.78 -23.71
C ASP A 3 3.89 -20.61 -23.21
N GLU A 4 4.85 -20.46 -24.13
CA GLU A 4 6.26 -20.23 -23.78
C GLU A 4 6.45 -18.87 -23.10
N LEU A 5 5.71 -17.85 -23.53
CA LEU A 5 5.74 -16.52 -22.89
C LEU A 5 5.18 -16.56 -21.46
N ILE A 6 4.12 -17.35 -21.23
CA ILE A 6 3.53 -17.49 -19.89
C ILE A 6 4.52 -18.19 -18.95
N ILE A 7 5.18 -19.25 -19.42
CA ILE A 7 6.19 -19.98 -18.63
C ILE A 7 7.36 -19.05 -18.27
N GLU A 8 7.87 -18.29 -19.24
CA GLU A 8 8.99 -17.38 -19.01
C GLU A 8 8.61 -16.24 -18.05
N LEU A 9 7.40 -15.69 -18.17
CA LEU A 9 6.88 -14.69 -17.24
C LEU A 9 6.78 -15.26 -15.82
N ASP A 10 6.25 -16.48 -15.66
CA ASP A 10 6.12 -17.13 -14.35
C ASP A 10 7.48 -17.36 -13.70
N PHE A 11 8.45 -17.84 -14.48
CA PHE A 11 9.82 -18.00 -14.01
C PHE A 11 10.40 -16.67 -13.52
N TYR A 12 10.26 -15.61 -14.31
CA TYR A 12 10.73 -14.28 -13.95
C TYR A 12 10.08 -13.74 -12.68
N LEU A 13 8.75 -13.84 -12.54
CA LEU A 13 8.02 -13.38 -11.36
C LEU A 13 8.44 -14.13 -10.09
N ASN A 14 8.69 -15.43 -10.21
CA ASN A 14 9.12 -16.27 -9.09
C ASN A 14 10.54 -15.89 -8.64
N GLU A 15 11.49 -15.82 -9.57
CA GLU A 15 12.89 -15.54 -9.27
C GLU A 15 13.12 -14.10 -8.80
N GLN A 16 12.44 -13.13 -9.39
CA GLN A 16 12.72 -11.72 -9.10
C GLN A 16 11.96 -11.14 -7.92
N TYR A 17 10.76 -11.65 -7.64
CA TYR A 17 9.86 -11.05 -6.65
C TYR A 17 9.44 -12.04 -5.57
N ARG A 18 8.84 -13.19 -5.93
CA ARG A 18 8.28 -14.12 -4.94
C ARG A 18 9.34 -14.77 -4.05
N SER A 19 10.52 -15.07 -4.60
CA SER A 19 11.67 -15.60 -3.83
C SER A 19 12.17 -14.61 -2.77
N LYS A 20 12.12 -13.30 -3.07
CA LYS A 20 12.62 -12.23 -2.19
C LYS A 20 11.61 -11.82 -1.13
N PHE A 21 10.31 -11.93 -1.45
CA PHE A 21 9.23 -11.62 -0.51
C PHE A 21 8.10 -12.64 -0.61
N GLY A 22 8.13 -13.63 0.29
CA GLY A 22 7.22 -14.77 0.25
C GLY A 22 5.72 -14.42 0.36
N ARG A 23 5.35 -13.21 0.79
CA ARG A 23 3.92 -12.82 0.76
C ARG A 23 3.40 -12.63 -0.67
N PHE A 24 4.25 -12.39 -1.67
CA PHE A 24 3.80 -12.29 -3.06
C PHE A 24 3.25 -13.60 -3.64
N TYR A 25 3.41 -14.74 -2.96
CA TYR A 25 2.67 -15.97 -3.29
C TYR A 25 1.16 -15.86 -3.02
N PHE A 26 0.70 -14.87 -2.25
CA PHE A 26 -0.73 -14.60 -2.06
C PHE A 26 -1.35 -13.76 -3.19
N LEU A 27 -0.54 -13.28 -4.15
CA LEU A 27 -1.01 -12.52 -5.31
C LEU A 27 -1.03 -13.40 -6.56
N SER A 28 -2.04 -13.19 -7.40
CA SER A 28 -2.05 -13.74 -8.76
C SER A 28 -0.92 -13.16 -9.60
N ASN A 29 -0.60 -13.80 -10.73
CA ASN A 29 0.41 -13.25 -11.66
C ASN A 29 0.00 -11.86 -12.16
N ASP A 30 -1.26 -11.68 -12.53
CA ASP A 30 -1.78 -10.38 -13.00
C ASP A 30 -1.71 -9.33 -11.89
N ASP A 31 -2.08 -9.67 -10.66
CA ASP A 31 -1.98 -8.76 -9.52
C ASP A 31 -0.53 -8.36 -9.24
N LEU A 32 0.39 -9.32 -9.30
CA LEU A 32 1.81 -9.07 -9.07
C LEU A 32 2.40 -8.22 -10.20
N VAL A 33 2.06 -8.48 -11.46
CA VAL A 33 2.47 -7.66 -12.62
C VAL A 33 1.93 -6.24 -12.50
N ASN A 34 0.66 -6.09 -12.13
CA ASN A 34 0.07 -4.78 -11.89
C ASN A 34 0.78 -4.06 -10.72
N LEU A 35 1.08 -4.76 -9.63
CA LEU A 35 1.79 -4.22 -8.47
C LEU A 35 3.20 -3.70 -8.83
N ILE A 36 3.97 -4.48 -9.60
CA ILE A 36 5.34 -4.06 -10.00
C ILE A 36 5.32 -2.93 -11.02
N SER A 37 4.28 -2.84 -11.85
CA SER A 37 4.13 -1.81 -12.88
C SER A 37 3.59 -0.47 -12.32
N SER A 38 2.93 -0.48 -11.16
CA SER A 38 2.23 0.68 -10.58
C SER A 38 3.13 1.83 -10.07
N GLY A 39 4.46 1.70 -10.18
CA GLY A 39 5.41 2.72 -9.72
C GLY A 39 5.42 2.91 -8.21
N LEU A 40 6.10 3.95 -7.73
CA LEU A 40 6.42 4.12 -6.30
C LEU A 40 5.31 4.78 -5.45
N ASP A 41 4.13 5.05 -6.01
CA ASP A 41 3.07 5.71 -5.25
C ASP A 41 2.43 4.71 -4.27
N PRO A 42 2.60 4.91 -2.95
CA PRO A 42 2.18 3.96 -1.93
C PRO A 42 0.66 3.75 -1.90
N ARG A 43 -0.12 4.67 -2.48
CA ARG A 43 -1.59 4.57 -2.55
C ARG A 43 -2.07 3.40 -3.40
N PHE A 44 -1.34 3.03 -4.46
CA PHE A 44 -1.68 1.90 -5.31
C PHE A 44 -1.48 0.54 -4.63
N TYR A 45 -0.69 0.51 -3.55
CA TYR A 45 -0.39 -0.73 -2.83
C TYR A 45 -1.53 -1.15 -1.89
N ILE A 46 -2.43 -0.24 -1.51
CA ILE A 46 -3.54 -0.48 -0.57
C ILE A 46 -4.38 -1.74 -0.88
N PRO A 47 -4.89 -1.94 -2.10
CA PRO A 47 -5.66 -3.15 -2.42
C PRO A 47 -4.85 -4.43 -2.23
N TYR A 48 -3.56 -4.41 -2.57
CA TYR A 48 -2.68 -5.57 -2.46
C TYR A 48 -2.27 -5.85 -1.01
N VAL A 49 -2.08 -4.82 -0.17
CA VAL A 49 -1.73 -5.02 1.24
C VAL A 49 -2.81 -5.83 1.98
N ARG A 50 -4.09 -5.63 1.65
CA ARG A 50 -5.17 -6.45 2.24
C ARG A 50 -5.08 -7.94 1.84
N GLN A 51 -4.63 -8.24 0.62
CA GLN A 51 -4.42 -9.61 0.16
C GLN A 51 -3.18 -10.24 0.83
N LEU A 52 -2.11 -9.46 0.98
CA LEU A 52 -0.85 -9.89 1.59
C LEU A 52 -0.92 -10.06 3.12
N PHE A 53 -1.84 -9.36 3.78
CA PHE A 53 -1.95 -9.30 5.24
C PHE A 53 -3.42 -9.38 5.70
N LYS A 54 -3.89 -10.60 5.99
CA LYS A 54 -5.28 -10.85 6.43
C LYS A 54 -5.70 -10.10 7.71
N GLY A 55 -4.76 -9.69 8.55
CA GLY A 55 -5.03 -8.95 9.79
C GLY A 55 -4.95 -7.42 9.67
N VAL A 56 -4.66 -6.88 8.48
CA VAL A 56 -4.56 -5.42 8.27
C VAL A 56 -5.85 -4.92 7.64
N HIS A 57 -6.64 -4.20 8.43
CA HIS A 57 -7.95 -3.70 8.00
C HIS A 57 -7.93 -2.25 7.56
N ASN A 58 -7.06 -1.42 8.16
CA ASN A 58 -7.00 0.00 7.88
C ASN A 58 -5.56 0.48 7.75
N ILE A 59 -5.31 1.35 6.76
CA ILE A 59 -4.02 1.95 6.47
C ILE A 59 -4.27 3.43 6.21
N GLN A 60 -3.65 4.30 6.99
CA GLN A 60 -3.70 5.75 6.79
C GLN A 60 -2.36 6.24 6.27
N PHE A 61 -2.39 7.00 5.18
CA PHE A 61 -1.25 7.79 4.75
C PHE A 61 -1.28 9.12 5.45
N ARG A 62 -0.14 9.50 6.04
CA ARG A 62 0.09 10.87 6.47
C ARG A 62 0.86 11.58 5.37
N LEU A 63 0.32 12.70 4.90
CA LEU A 63 1.14 13.64 4.16
C LEU A 63 2.22 14.18 5.13
N PRO A 64 3.42 14.52 4.65
CA PRO A 64 4.39 15.22 5.48
C PRO A 64 3.66 16.43 6.06
N GLU A 65 3.66 16.58 7.38
CA GLU A 65 3.11 17.79 7.98
C GLU A 65 3.92 18.95 7.43
N GLN A 66 3.31 19.71 6.52
CA GLN A 66 3.81 21.02 6.22
C GLN A 66 3.70 21.76 7.55
N ASN A 67 4.86 22.07 8.14
CA ASN A 67 4.97 22.99 9.27
C ASN A 67 4.47 24.36 8.79
N ILE A 68 3.16 24.51 8.65
CA ILE A 68 2.54 25.80 8.54
C ILE A 68 2.59 26.33 9.96
N GLY A 69 3.67 27.03 10.28
CA GLY A 69 3.79 27.79 11.51
C GLY A 69 2.72 28.88 11.51
N THR A 70 1.50 28.55 11.91
CA THR A 70 0.55 29.55 12.40
C THR A 70 0.74 29.68 13.90
N THR A 71 1.80 30.41 14.27
CA THR A 71 1.72 31.27 15.45
C THR A 71 0.50 32.16 15.25
N THR A 72 -0.49 32.08 16.15
CA THR A 72 -1.26 33.23 16.68
C THR A 72 -2.40 32.72 17.57
N ASN A 73 -2.16 32.91 18.87
CA ASN A 73 -3.09 33.24 19.95
C ASN A 73 -4.06 32.19 20.52
N GLN A 74 -3.70 31.73 21.71
CA GLN A 74 -4.65 31.50 22.79
C GLN A 74 -5.62 32.69 22.91
N THR A 75 -6.92 32.43 22.72
CA THR A 75 -7.98 33.14 23.43
C THR A 75 -9.05 32.10 23.73
N MET A 76 -9.28 31.90 25.04
CA MET A 76 -10.33 31.06 25.60
C MET A 76 -11.70 31.38 24.97
N ASN A 77 -12.54 30.37 24.76
CA ASN A 77 -13.96 30.34 25.20
C ASN A 77 -14.71 29.09 24.70
N SER A 78 -15.02 28.21 25.66
CA SER A 78 -16.28 27.47 25.84
C SER A 78 -17.07 26.96 24.60
N ALA A 79 -17.19 25.64 24.45
CA ALA A 79 -18.46 24.89 24.57
C ALA A 79 -18.28 23.40 24.20
N ALA A 80 -18.98 22.54 24.95
CA ALA A 80 -19.24 21.10 24.75
C ALA A 80 -18.12 20.12 25.11
N ILE A 81 -18.08 19.78 26.41
CA ILE A 81 -17.88 18.40 26.87
C ILE A 81 -19.11 17.61 26.37
N ASP A 82 -18.91 16.47 25.72
CA ASP A 82 -19.71 15.27 26.01
C ASP A 82 -18.95 14.00 25.58
N VAL A 83 -18.86 13.11 26.56
CA VAL A 83 -18.22 11.79 26.54
C VAL A 83 -19.31 10.76 26.22
N TYR A 84 -19.04 9.88 25.26
CA TYR A 84 -19.57 8.50 25.27
C TYR A 84 -18.45 7.54 24.87
#